data_AF-A0A7J2JL87-F1
#
_entry.id   AF-A0A7J2JL87-F1
#
_cell.length_a   1.000
_cell.length_b   1.000
_cell.length_c   1.000
_cell.angle_alpha   90.00
_cell.angle_beta   90.00
_cell.angle_gamma   90.00
#
_symmetry.space_group_name_H-M   'P 1'
#
loop_
_entity.id
_entity.type
_entity.pdbx_description
1 polymer ?
#
loop_
_entity_poly.entity_id
_entity_poly.type
_entity_poly.pdbx_seq_one_letter_code
_entity_poly.pdbx_strand_id
1 'polypeptide(L)'
;MALNTSVAVPPVFEYPITMDQIMSTIVEYGMIGLLLIAAFIGGYILGYIASKVLRRVLMIGELQKTLVRYGAVTSKLWESIVNFIAQYVIWLIVIFVIHTVFVQPTGVSVTGELIYTHPLIDSLFKFMVNLLSLILFAIIGLLLGGVLYKIIKDTLEAMGLEAELEKHKITESLGGISLSTILAGIVKWYVVLLFLTTGVQQFLSTIQIGEEELFLEKFMVGLMDYVPHVVLGILVILASLILASLAADKIRYRPVNFAEPAALAVEVVVIFFGFILGIPFLFGFADKEIFSQSFGVLTESFKYIVIGISIGLVMALGLGLKDVVAKAGIKYEEELTKKK
;
A
#
# COMPACT_ATOMS: atom_id res chain seq x y z
N MET A 1 -58.52 -9.68 38.11
CA MET A 1 -58.39 -8.89 39.35
C MET A 1 -57.18 -7.98 39.16
N ALA A 2 -57.41 -6.76 38.68
CA ALA A 2 -56.36 -5.80 38.33
C ALA A 2 -56.16 -4.84 39.52
N LEU A 3 -54.96 -4.85 40.10
CA LEU A 3 -54.53 -3.85 41.08
C LEU A 3 -53.80 -2.73 40.35
N ASN A 4 -54.55 -1.66 40.09
CA ASN A 4 -54.02 -0.37 39.66
C ASN A 4 -53.42 0.35 40.87
N THR A 5 -52.11 0.24 41.07
CA THR A 5 -51.37 1.06 42.04
C THR A 5 -50.81 2.27 41.30
N SER A 6 -51.58 3.36 41.27
CA SER A 6 -51.08 4.68 40.89
C SER A 6 -50.04 5.13 41.92
N VAL A 7 -48.76 4.92 41.61
CA VAL A 7 -47.66 5.51 42.37
C VAL A 7 -47.73 7.02 42.14
N ALA A 8 -48.10 7.77 43.17
CA ALA A 8 -48.09 9.23 43.12
C ALA A 8 -46.65 9.70 42.90
N VAL A 9 -46.38 10.28 41.73
CA VAL A 9 -45.11 10.95 41.45
C VAL A 9 -45.05 12.18 42.36
N PRO A 10 -44.09 12.28 43.29
CA PRO A 10 -43.97 13.46 44.13
C PRO A 10 -43.67 14.68 43.23
N PRO A 11 -44.22 15.87 43.55
CA PRO A 11 -43.91 17.08 42.80
C PRO A 11 -42.41 17.36 42.89
N VAL A 12 -41.77 17.49 41.73
CA VAL A 12 -40.40 17.99 41.62
C VAL A 12 -40.44 19.46 42.01
N PHE A 13 -40.18 19.76 43.28
CA PHE A 13 -39.95 21.13 43.72
C PHE A 13 -38.62 21.60 43.15
N GLU A 14 -38.65 22.36 42.06
CA GLU A 14 -37.52 23.14 41.59
C GLU A 14 -37.20 24.18 42.67
N TYR A 15 -36.14 23.93 43.45
CA TYR A 15 -35.62 24.95 44.35
C TYR A 15 -35.17 26.15 43.51
N PRO A 16 -35.59 27.38 43.84
CA PRO A 16 -35.16 28.56 43.11
C PRO A 16 -33.64 28.70 43.21
N ILE A 17 -32.96 28.78 42.07
CA ILE A 17 -31.52 29.01 41.99
C ILE A 17 -31.21 30.30 42.76
N THR A 18 -30.37 30.22 43.79
CA THR A 18 -30.03 31.39 44.59
C THR A 18 -29.01 32.26 43.86
N MET A 19 -29.02 33.58 44.12
CA MET A 19 -28.03 34.50 43.56
C MET A 19 -26.60 34.06 43.90
N ASP A 20 -26.38 33.48 45.08
CA ASP A 20 -25.09 32.94 45.50
C ASP A 20 -24.62 31.77 44.63
N GLN A 21 -25.53 30.86 44.22
CA GLN A 21 -25.22 29.76 43.30
C GLN A 21 -24.87 30.27 41.90
N ILE A 22 -25.53 31.33 41.43
CA ILE A 22 -25.20 31.95 40.13
C ILE A 22 -23.80 32.58 40.22
N MET A 23 -23.53 33.33 41.27
CA MET A 23 -22.24 34.00 41.46
C MET A 23 -21.08 33.00 41.62
N SER A 24 -21.27 31.91 42.37
CA SER A 24 -20.25 30.86 42.49
C SER A 24 -19.94 30.20 41.15
N THR A 25 -20.99 29.90 40.38
CA THR A 25 -20.88 29.29 39.05
C THR A 25 -20.12 30.22 38.07
N ILE A 26 -20.43 31.52 38.08
CA ILE A 26 -19.73 32.51 37.24
C ILE A 26 -18.24 32.57 37.60
N VAL A 27 -17.90 32.60 38.90
CA VAL A 27 -16.51 32.66 39.36
C VAL A 27 -15.75 31.39 38.97
N GLU A 28 -16.37 30.22 39.12
CA GLU A 28 -15.78 28.93 38.77
C GLU A 28 -15.46 28.84 37.27
N TYR A 29 -16.45 29.10 36.40
CA TYR A 29 -16.22 29.10 34.95
C TYR A 29 -15.25 30.20 34.51
N GLY A 30 -15.26 31.36 35.17
CA GLY A 30 -14.28 32.42 34.94
C GLY A 30 -12.84 31.97 35.25
N MET A 31 -12.65 31.28 36.38
CA MET A 31 -11.34 30.74 36.77
C MET A 31 -10.88 29.63 35.81
N ILE A 32 -11.77 28.71 35.42
CA ILE A 32 -11.49 27.67 34.42
C ILE A 32 -11.06 28.32 33.09
N GLY A 33 -11.76 29.35 32.64
CA GLY A 33 -11.43 30.09 31.42
C GLY A 33 -10.05 30.75 31.47
N LEU A 34 -9.71 31.38 32.61
CA LEU A 34 -8.38 31.98 32.82
C LEU A 34 -7.28 30.92 32.83
N LEU A 35 -7.49 29.78 33.50
CA LEU A 35 -6.55 28.66 33.51
C LEU A 35 -6.36 28.07 32.11
N LEU A 36 -7.42 27.98 31.31
CA LEU A 36 -7.34 27.48 29.93
C LEU A 36 -6.49 28.41 29.07
N ILE A 37 -6.70 29.72 29.17
CA ILE A 37 -5.89 30.73 28.46
C ILE A 37 -4.43 30.66 28.89
N ALA A 38 -4.17 30.57 30.20
CA ALA A 38 -2.82 30.45 30.73
C ALA A 38 -2.12 29.16 30.24
N ALA A 39 -2.82 28.02 30.28
CA ALA A 39 -2.34 26.74 29.78
C ALA A 39 -2.04 26.79 28.27
N PHE A 40 -2.92 27.43 27.49
CA PHE A 40 -2.73 27.61 26.05
C PHE A 40 -1.49 28.46 25.74
N ILE A 41 -1.34 29.61 26.39
CA ILE A 41 -0.18 30.51 26.19
C ILE A 41 1.11 29.80 26.62
N GLY A 42 1.13 29.19 27.80
CA GLY A 42 2.29 28.45 28.32
C GLY A 42 2.67 27.29 27.40
N GLY A 43 1.69 26.48 27.00
CA GLY A 43 1.88 25.39 26.05
C GLY A 43 2.37 25.85 24.69
N TYR A 44 1.90 26.99 24.17
CA TYR A 44 2.35 27.52 22.89
C TYR A 44 3.81 28.00 22.95
N ILE A 45 4.20 28.69 24.03
CA ILE A 45 5.58 29.12 24.25
C ILE A 45 6.51 27.91 24.33
N LEU A 46 6.16 26.90 25.15
CA LEU A 46 6.93 25.66 25.28
C LEU A 46 7.01 24.91 23.94
N GLY A 47 5.89 24.79 23.24
CA GLY A 47 5.79 24.14 21.94
C GLY A 47 6.67 24.82 20.89
N TYR A 48 6.71 26.14 20.87
CA TYR A 48 7.55 26.93 19.97
C TYR A 48 9.05 26.75 20.26
N ILE A 49 9.44 26.65 21.53
CA ILE A 49 10.83 26.34 21.91
C ILE A 49 11.19 24.93 21.42
N ALA A 50 10.34 23.94 21.71
CA ALA A 50 10.55 22.56 21.29
C ALA A 50 10.64 22.41 19.77
N SER A 51 9.75 23.07 19.02
CA SER A 51 9.74 23.01 17.55
C SER A 51 10.99 23.62 16.92
N LYS A 52 11.54 24.69 17.51
CA LYS A 52 12.83 25.26 17.10
C LYS A 52 13.99 24.30 17.31
N VAL A 53 14.03 23.63 18.48
CA VAL A 53 15.04 22.61 18.78
C VAL A 53 14.92 21.46 17.79
N LEU A 54 13.71 20.95 17.58
CA LEU A 54 13.45 19.86 16.65
C LEU A 54 13.85 20.21 15.22
N ARG A 55 13.46 21.40 14.72
CA ARG A 55 13.84 21.87 13.39
C ARG A 55 15.36 21.95 13.25
N ARG A 56 16.07 22.43 14.28
CA ARG A 56 17.53 22.48 14.28
C ARG A 56 18.15 21.08 14.20
N VAL A 57 17.62 20.11 14.94
CA VAL A 57 18.10 18.72 14.93
C VAL A 57 17.83 18.05 13.59
N LEU A 58 16.64 18.21 13.01
CA LEU A 58 16.29 17.58 11.74
C LEU A 58 16.92 18.26 10.52
N MET A 59 17.26 19.55 10.61
CA MET A 59 17.96 20.29 9.54
C MET A 59 19.49 20.20 9.64
N ILE A 60 20.04 19.25 10.42
CA ILE A 60 21.48 18.99 10.38
C ILE A 60 21.85 18.63 8.94
N GLY A 61 22.80 19.38 8.37
CA GLY A 61 23.14 19.29 6.95
C GLY A 61 23.55 17.87 6.51
N GLU A 62 24.21 17.11 7.38
CA GLU A 62 24.60 15.72 7.11
C GLU A 62 23.40 14.78 6.96
N LEU A 63 22.32 14.96 7.74
CA LEU A 63 21.11 14.15 7.62
C LEU A 63 20.40 14.42 6.29
N GLN A 64 20.19 15.69 5.96
CA GLN A 64 19.56 16.07 4.69
C GLN A 64 20.39 15.60 3.49
N LYS A 65 21.71 15.81 3.51
CA LYS A 65 22.62 15.34 2.45
C LYS A 65 22.53 13.82 2.28
N THR A 66 22.51 13.08 3.39
CA THR A 66 22.42 11.61 3.37
C THR A 66 21.10 11.15 2.75
N LEU A 67 19.97 11.67 3.23
CA LEU A 67 18.65 11.31 2.72
C LEU A 67 18.48 11.66 1.23
N VAL A 68 18.96 12.82 0.79
CA VAL A 68 18.92 13.23 -0.62
C VAL A 68 19.86 12.35 -1.46
N ARG A 69 21.07 12.07 -0.98
CA ARG A 69 22.07 11.24 -1.69
C ARG A 69 21.55 9.83 -1.95
N TYR A 70 20.86 9.24 -0.99
CA TYR A 70 20.25 7.91 -1.14
C TYR A 70 18.90 7.92 -1.86
N GLY A 71 18.42 9.09 -2.32
CA GLY A 71 17.16 9.20 -3.06
C GLY A 71 15.91 9.02 -2.19
N ALA A 72 16.06 9.05 -0.87
CA ALA A 72 14.95 8.93 0.08
C ALA A 72 13.91 10.04 -0.15
N VAL A 73 14.38 11.29 -0.25
CA VAL A 73 13.57 12.50 -0.45
C VAL A 73 14.33 13.56 -1.23
N THR A 74 13.61 14.52 -1.82
CA THR A 74 14.21 15.74 -2.35
C THR A 74 14.46 16.74 -1.22
N SER A 75 15.35 17.71 -1.42
CA SER A 75 15.60 18.79 -0.45
C SER A 75 14.31 19.53 -0.08
N LYS A 76 13.47 19.83 -1.07
CA LYS A 76 12.16 20.48 -0.88
C LYS A 76 11.19 19.62 -0.07
N LEU A 77 11.11 18.31 -0.36
CA LEU A 77 10.25 17.40 0.41
C LEU A 77 10.72 17.25 1.86
N TRP A 78 12.05 17.13 2.08
CA TRP A 78 12.61 17.08 3.43
C TRP A 78 12.28 18.33 4.23
N GLU A 79 12.49 19.52 3.67
CA GLU A 79 12.16 20.78 4.32
C GLU A 79 10.65 20.86 4.66
N SER A 80 9.79 20.41 3.75
CA SER A 80 8.35 20.32 3.99
C SER A 80 8.00 19.39 5.15
N ILE A 81 8.62 18.20 5.21
CA ILE A 81 8.42 17.23 6.30
C ILE A 81 8.85 17.84 7.63
N VAL A 82 10.05 18.44 7.69
CA VAL A 82 10.56 19.05 8.93
C VAL A 82 9.67 20.18 9.40
N ASN A 83 9.23 21.06 8.50
CA ASN A 83 8.33 22.16 8.84
C ASN A 83 6.96 21.65 9.34
N PHE A 84 6.43 20.60 8.71
CA PHE A 84 5.19 19.95 9.14
C PHE A 84 5.31 19.36 10.55
N ILE A 85 6.35 18.55 10.83
CA ILE A 85 6.56 17.95 12.15
C ILE A 85 6.77 19.05 13.20
N ALA A 86 7.56 20.08 12.89
CA ALA A 86 7.80 21.19 13.81
C ALA A 86 6.49 21.90 14.18
N GLN A 87 5.63 22.19 13.20
CA GLN A 87 4.32 22.80 13.45
C GLN A 87 3.40 21.87 14.27
N TYR A 88 3.41 20.58 13.95
CA TYR A 88 2.63 19.57 14.64
C TYR A 88 3.00 19.46 16.12
N VAL A 89 4.30 19.47 16.43
CA VAL A 89 4.81 19.40 17.80
C VAL A 89 4.39 20.60 18.65
N ILE A 90 4.24 21.80 18.07
CA ILE A 90 3.69 22.96 18.79
C ILE A 90 2.29 22.64 19.32
N TRP A 91 1.41 22.16 18.45
CA TRP A 91 0.03 21.85 18.80
C TRP A 91 -0.08 20.66 19.75
N LEU A 92 0.75 19.63 19.55
CA LEU A 92 0.81 18.50 20.47
C LEU A 92 1.19 18.93 21.89
N ILE A 93 2.15 19.84 22.04
CA ILE A 93 2.58 20.36 23.35
C ILE A 93 1.50 21.25 23.98
N VAL A 94 0.82 22.10 23.19
CA VAL A 94 -0.32 22.89 23.68
C VAL A 94 -1.40 21.96 24.26
N ILE A 95 -1.79 20.93 23.51
CA ILE A 95 -2.84 19.99 23.94
C ILE A 95 -2.36 19.14 25.12
N PHE A 96 -1.08 18.75 25.15
CA PHE A 96 -0.48 18.07 26.30
C PHE A 96 -0.56 18.92 27.57
N VAL A 97 -0.19 20.21 27.50
CA VAL A 97 -0.27 21.10 28.67
C VAL A 97 -1.72 21.26 29.14
N ILE A 98 -2.66 21.48 28.21
CA ILE A 98 -4.09 21.53 28.55
C ILE A 98 -4.54 20.21 29.20
N HIS A 99 -4.17 19.06 28.64
CA HIS A 99 -4.48 17.75 29.21
C HIS A 99 -3.93 17.61 30.64
N THR A 100 -2.67 17.99 30.88
CA THR A 100 -2.09 17.91 32.23
C THR A 100 -2.76 18.82 33.25
N VAL A 101 -3.23 20.00 32.84
CA VAL A 101 -3.89 20.97 33.74
C VAL A 101 -5.32 20.55 34.07
N PHE A 102 -6.05 19.93 33.12
CA PHE A 102 -7.49 19.68 33.25
C PHE A 102 -7.87 18.20 33.46
N VAL A 103 -6.96 17.25 33.20
CA VAL A 103 -7.25 15.81 33.27
C VAL A 103 -6.43 15.11 34.35
N GLN A 104 -5.18 15.52 34.61
CA GLN A 104 -4.43 14.93 35.71
C GLN A 104 -4.96 15.48 37.05
N PRO A 105 -5.21 14.63 38.05
CA PRO A 105 -5.57 15.08 39.38
C PRO A 105 -4.33 15.71 40.01
N THR A 106 -4.13 17.01 39.80
CA THR A 106 -3.03 17.77 40.40
C THR A 106 -3.29 18.01 41.89
N GLY A 107 -3.69 17.00 42.66
CA GLY A 107 -3.67 16.93 44.13
C GLY A 107 -4.30 18.06 44.95
N VAL A 108 -4.87 19.09 44.33
CA VAL A 108 -5.33 20.31 44.97
C VAL A 108 -6.58 20.76 44.25
N SER A 109 -7.70 20.18 44.68
CA SER A 109 -8.99 20.81 44.46
C SER A 109 -8.99 22.12 45.24
N VAL A 110 -9.14 23.25 44.56
CA VAL A 110 -9.33 24.56 45.22
C VAL A 110 -10.61 24.55 46.09
N THR A 111 -11.49 23.58 45.90
CA THR A 111 -12.80 23.44 46.56
C THR A 111 -13.06 22.06 47.22
N GLY A 112 -12.10 21.12 47.23
CA GLY A 112 -12.35 19.76 47.73
C GLY A 112 -13.06 18.84 46.73
N GLU A 113 -13.69 19.36 45.67
CA GLU A 113 -14.37 18.57 44.66
C GLU A 113 -13.43 18.19 43.50
N LEU A 114 -13.46 16.91 43.11
CA LEU A 114 -12.71 16.39 41.98
C LEU A 114 -13.18 17.11 40.72
N ILE A 115 -12.31 17.90 40.08
CA ILE A 115 -12.54 18.43 38.75
C ILE A 115 -12.71 17.21 37.84
N TYR A 116 -13.95 16.95 37.42
CA TYR A 116 -14.28 15.86 36.53
C TYR A 116 -13.45 16.02 35.26
N THR A 117 -12.63 15.02 34.97
CA THR A 117 -11.90 14.86 33.71
C THR A 117 -12.84 15.16 32.55
N HIS A 118 -12.63 16.23 31.79
CA HIS A 118 -13.42 16.47 30.58
C HIS A 118 -13.08 15.38 29.55
N PRO A 119 -13.99 14.45 29.24
CA PRO A 119 -13.68 13.31 28.36
C PRO A 119 -13.23 13.75 26.96
N LEU A 120 -13.63 14.96 26.55
CA LEU A 120 -13.25 15.60 25.31
C LEU A 120 -11.75 15.94 25.24
N ILE A 121 -11.17 16.46 26.33
CA ILE A 121 -9.75 16.85 26.38
C ILE A 121 -8.88 15.60 26.34
N ASP A 122 -9.25 14.56 27.08
CA ASP A 122 -8.57 13.26 27.06
C ASP A 122 -8.64 12.60 25.69
N SER A 123 -9.82 12.58 25.07
CA SER A 123 -10.01 12.05 23.71
C SER A 123 -9.20 12.82 22.67
N LEU A 124 -9.17 14.16 22.76
CA LEU A 124 -8.39 15.00 21.85
C LEU A 124 -6.89 14.75 22.02
N PHE A 125 -6.40 14.62 23.26
CA PHE A 125 -5.00 14.32 23.51
C PHE A 125 -4.60 12.95 22.96
N LYS A 126 -5.39 11.90 23.24
CA LYS A 126 -5.18 10.56 22.67
C LYS A 126 -5.19 10.58 21.15
N PHE A 127 -6.17 11.24 20.54
CA PHE A 127 -6.24 11.41 19.09
C PHE A 127 -4.96 12.05 18.54
N MET A 128 -4.47 13.09 19.20
CA MET A 128 -3.24 13.76 18.77
C MET A 128 -2.03 12.85 18.92
N VAL A 129 -1.83 12.20 20.07
CA VAL A 129 -0.71 11.25 20.25
C VAL A 129 -0.74 10.12 19.21
N ASN A 130 -1.92 9.61 18.87
CA ASN A 130 -2.06 8.56 17.87
C ASN A 130 -1.84 9.07 16.45
N LEU A 131 -2.29 10.29 16.14
CA LEU A 131 -2.03 10.92 14.86
C LEU A 131 -0.51 11.10 14.64
N LEU A 132 0.27 11.32 15.71
CA LEU A 132 1.73 11.34 15.62
C LEU A 132 2.27 10.00 15.13
N SER A 133 1.75 8.88 15.61
CA SER A 133 2.19 7.55 15.15
C SER A 133 1.95 7.38 13.64
N LEU A 134 0.76 7.73 13.14
CA LEU A 134 0.44 7.69 11.71
C LEU A 134 1.39 8.56 10.88
N ILE A 135 1.66 9.79 11.35
CA ILE A 135 2.60 10.72 10.72
C ILE A 135 4.01 10.12 10.65
N LEU A 136 4.50 9.55 11.76
CA LEU A 136 5.83 8.96 11.84
C LEU A 136 5.96 7.76 10.88
N PHE A 137 4.98 6.85 10.89
CA PHE A 137 4.96 5.71 9.97
C PHE A 137 4.91 6.17 8.51
N ALA A 138 4.07 7.16 8.17
CA ALA A 138 4.01 7.71 6.81
C ALA A 138 5.36 8.31 6.36
N ILE A 139 6.03 9.06 7.24
CA ILE A 139 7.37 9.61 6.95
C ILE A 139 8.38 8.48 6.75
N ILE A 140 8.43 7.50 7.64
CA ILE A 140 9.35 6.36 7.53
C ILE A 140 9.12 5.60 6.22
N GLY A 141 7.86 5.33 5.86
CA GLY A 141 7.49 4.70 4.61
C GLY A 141 7.99 5.48 3.38
N LEU A 142 7.82 6.80 3.37
CA LEU A 142 8.33 7.67 2.31
C LEU A 142 9.86 7.62 2.19
N LEU A 143 10.57 7.70 3.33
CA LEU A 143 12.03 7.66 3.36
C LEU A 143 12.55 6.30 2.85
N LEU A 144 12.06 5.20 3.44
CA LEU A 144 12.50 3.84 3.08
C LEU A 144 12.11 3.48 1.65
N GLY A 145 10.90 3.83 1.22
CA GLY A 145 10.45 3.63 -0.15
C GLY A 145 11.34 4.37 -1.15
N GLY A 146 11.78 5.60 -0.85
CA GLY A 146 12.71 6.34 -1.70
C GLY A 146 14.10 5.72 -1.76
N VAL A 147 14.62 5.18 -0.64
CA VAL A 147 15.90 4.45 -0.64
C VAL A 147 15.80 3.18 -1.48
N LEU A 148 14.75 2.38 -1.28
CA LEU A 148 14.54 1.13 -2.02
C LEU A 148 14.31 1.38 -3.52
N TYR A 149 13.60 2.45 -3.87
CA TYR A 149 13.47 2.90 -5.27
C TYR A 149 14.84 3.00 -5.94
N LYS A 150 15.76 3.74 -5.32
CA LYS A 150 17.09 3.97 -5.88
C LYS A 150 17.88 2.67 -6.00
N ILE A 151 17.92 1.87 -4.92
CA ILE A 151 18.66 0.60 -4.90
C ILE A 151 18.17 -0.33 -6.01
N ILE A 152 16.85 -0.50 -6.13
CA ILE A 152 16.25 -1.41 -7.11
C ILE A 152 16.46 -0.90 -8.52
N LYS A 153 16.25 0.41 -8.75
CA LYS A 153 16.48 1.03 -10.06
C LYS A 153 17.93 0.83 -10.52
N ASP A 154 18.89 1.24 -9.68
CA ASP A 154 20.32 1.15 -9.99
C ASP A 154 20.73 -0.32 -10.23
N THR A 155 20.16 -1.28 -9.49
CA THR A 155 20.40 -2.72 -9.67
C THR A 155 19.87 -3.22 -11.01
N LEU A 156 18.63 -2.87 -11.37
CA LEU A 156 18.01 -3.29 -12.64
C LEU A 156 18.72 -2.68 -13.85
N GLU A 157 19.13 -1.40 -13.75
CA GLU A 157 19.95 -0.74 -14.77
C GLU A 157 21.32 -1.40 -14.90
N ALA A 158 22.00 -1.72 -13.80
CA ALA A 158 23.28 -2.42 -13.80
C ALA A 158 23.21 -3.84 -14.39
N MET A 159 22.07 -4.53 -14.25
CA MET A 159 21.82 -5.83 -14.88
C MET A 159 21.61 -5.74 -16.40
N GLY A 160 21.53 -4.53 -16.97
CA GLY A 160 21.30 -4.34 -18.40
C GLY A 160 19.86 -4.63 -18.83
N LEU A 161 18.89 -4.57 -17.91
CA LEU A 161 17.48 -4.85 -18.21
C LEU A 161 16.98 -3.98 -19.36
N GLU A 162 17.30 -2.68 -19.35
CA GLU A 162 16.87 -1.75 -20.39
C GLU A 162 17.48 -2.09 -21.76
N ALA A 163 18.77 -2.44 -21.79
CA ALA A 163 19.47 -2.79 -23.02
C ALA A 163 18.90 -4.07 -23.66
N GLU A 164 18.43 -5.02 -22.86
CA GLU A 164 17.78 -6.23 -23.37
C GLU A 164 16.37 -5.93 -23.90
N LEU A 165 15.62 -5.07 -23.24
CA LEU A 165 14.27 -4.68 -23.66
C LEU A 165 14.26 -3.79 -24.91
N GLU A 166 15.27 -2.94 -25.06
CA GLU A 166 15.43 -2.05 -26.23
C GLU A 166 15.66 -2.87 -27.51
N LYS A 167 16.43 -3.97 -27.44
CA LYS A 167 16.60 -4.91 -28.57
C LYS A 167 15.28 -5.43 -29.12
N HIS A 168 14.27 -5.56 -28.26
CA HIS A 168 12.95 -6.07 -28.58
C HIS A 168 11.90 -4.96 -28.79
N LYS A 169 12.31 -3.68 -28.85
CA LYS A 169 11.43 -2.51 -29.02
C LYS A 169 10.31 -2.40 -27.98
N ILE A 170 10.50 -3.01 -26.80
CA ILE A 170 9.50 -3.00 -25.73
C ILE A 170 9.39 -1.60 -25.11
N THR A 171 10.50 -0.86 -25.05
CA THR A 171 10.57 0.48 -24.47
C THR A 171 9.67 1.49 -25.20
N GLU A 172 9.51 1.34 -26.53
CA GLU A 172 8.59 2.16 -27.33
C GLU A 172 7.13 1.92 -26.95
N SER A 173 6.79 0.67 -26.60
CA SER A 173 5.44 0.28 -26.17
C SER A 173 5.08 0.82 -24.77
N LEU A 174 6.09 1.18 -23.96
CA LEU A 174 5.91 1.73 -22.61
C LEU A 174 5.95 3.27 -22.56
N GLY A 175 5.81 3.94 -23.72
CA GLY A 175 5.77 5.41 -23.78
C GLY A 175 7.10 6.08 -23.41
N GLY A 176 8.23 5.38 -23.58
CA GLY A 176 9.56 5.89 -23.25
C GLY A 176 9.92 5.85 -21.76
N ILE A 177 9.07 5.26 -20.91
CA ILE A 177 9.39 5.03 -19.50
C ILE A 177 10.17 3.72 -19.38
N SER A 178 11.31 3.77 -18.69
CA SER A 178 12.17 2.62 -18.45
C SER A 178 11.48 1.59 -17.54
N LEU A 179 11.57 0.30 -17.84
CA LEU A 179 10.91 -0.74 -17.03
C LEU A 179 11.48 -0.78 -15.61
N SER A 180 12.79 -0.53 -15.47
CA SER A 180 13.47 -0.35 -14.19
C SER A 180 12.82 0.74 -13.33
N THR A 181 12.42 1.87 -13.94
CA THR A 181 11.74 2.96 -13.25
C THR A 181 10.35 2.56 -12.79
N ILE A 182 9.60 1.81 -13.61
CA ILE A 182 8.27 1.30 -13.26
C ILE A 182 8.37 0.33 -12.08
N LEU A 183 9.23 -0.70 -12.18
CA LEU A 183 9.40 -1.72 -11.15
C LEU A 183 9.88 -1.13 -9.83
N ALA A 184 10.91 -0.26 -9.87
CA ALA A 184 11.37 0.44 -8.68
C ALA A 184 10.28 1.34 -8.08
N GLY A 185 9.50 2.01 -8.93
CA GLY A 185 8.37 2.85 -8.53
C GLY A 185 7.28 2.05 -7.80
N ILE A 186 6.95 0.86 -8.29
CA ILE A 186 5.98 0.00 -7.62
C ILE A 186 6.50 -0.45 -6.25
N VAL A 187 7.75 -0.89 -6.15
CA VAL A 187 8.31 -1.30 -4.85
C VAL A 187 8.33 -0.14 -3.86
N LYS A 188 8.69 1.07 -4.32
CA LYS A 188 8.60 2.29 -3.50
C LYS A 188 7.22 2.49 -2.91
N TRP A 189 6.19 2.49 -3.75
CA TRP A 189 4.83 2.76 -3.32
C TRP A 189 4.26 1.62 -2.47
N TYR A 190 4.65 0.38 -2.73
CA TYR A 190 4.31 -0.76 -1.89
C TYR A 190 4.87 -0.61 -0.47
N VAL A 191 6.13 -0.20 -0.34
CA VAL A 191 6.76 0.06 0.97
C VAL A 191 6.06 1.22 1.68
N VAL A 192 5.76 2.32 0.97
CA VAL A 192 4.99 3.44 1.53
C VAL A 192 3.63 2.96 2.04
N LEU A 193 2.92 2.15 1.25
CA LEU A 193 1.63 1.60 1.60
C LEU A 193 1.71 0.71 2.84
N LEU A 194 2.70 -0.18 2.94
CA LEU A 194 2.91 -1.04 4.10
C LEU A 194 3.01 -0.21 5.39
N PHE A 195 3.90 0.79 5.41
CA PHE A 195 4.08 1.64 6.57
C PHE A 195 2.82 2.48 6.85
N LEU A 196 2.14 2.98 5.82
CA LEU A 196 0.90 3.73 5.99
C LEU A 196 -0.20 2.86 6.61
N THR A 197 -0.36 1.61 6.17
CA THR A 197 -1.32 0.64 6.73
C THR A 197 -1.02 0.38 8.20
N THR A 198 0.25 0.15 8.57
CA THR A 198 0.66 0.01 9.98
C THR A 198 0.37 1.27 10.79
N GLY A 199 0.62 2.45 10.23
CA GLY A 199 0.30 3.72 10.87
C GLY A 199 -1.20 3.93 11.09
N VAL A 200 -2.03 3.51 10.13
CA VAL A 200 -3.49 3.56 10.24
C VAL A 200 -3.98 2.61 11.31
N GLN A 201 -3.50 1.36 11.34
CA GLN A 201 -3.86 0.38 12.38
C GLN A 201 -3.50 0.90 13.78
N GLN A 202 -2.30 1.44 13.95
CA GLN A 202 -1.87 2.03 15.23
C GLN A 202 -2.75 3.23 15.61
N PHE A 203 -3.05 4.11 14.66
CA PHE A 203 -3.90 5.28 14.88
C PHE A 203 -5.33 4.91 15.29
N LEU A 204 -5.90 3.91 14.64
CA LEU A 204 -7.28 3.46 14.86
C LEU A 204 -7.44 2.61 16.11
N SER A 205 -6.40 1.90 16.57
CA SER A 205 -6.44 1.03 17.76
C SER A 205 -7.01 1.68 19.05
N THR A 206 -6.94 3.01 19.15
CA THR A 206 -7.44 3.77 20.31
C THR A 206 -8.81 4.39 20.08
N ILE A 207 -9.25 4.47 18.83
CA ILE A 207 -10.57 4.97 18.43
C ILE A 207 -11.49 3.74 18.39
N GLN A 208 -11.81 3.17 19.56
CA GLN A 208 -12.75 2.06 19.68
C GLN A 208 -14.18 2.54 19.42
N ILE A 209 -14.52 2.76 18.16
CA ILE A 209 -15.91 3.00 17.74
C ILE A 209 -16.51 1.64 17.36
N GLY A 210 -16.86 0.85 18.38
CA GLY A 210 -17.51 -0.46 18.23
C GLY A 210 -16.59 -1.64 17.94
N GLU A 211 -17.18 -2.84 17.87
CA GLU A 211 -16.52 -4.11 17.53
C GLU A 211 -16.30 -4.29 16.02
N GLU A 212 -16.82 -3.38 15.20
CA GLU A 212 -16.68 -3.46 13.75
C GLU A 212 -15.33 -2.87 13.30
N GLU A 213 -14.56 -3.69 12.58
CA GLU A 213 -13.38 -3.22 11.85
C GLU A 213 -13.73 -2.03 10.94
N LEU A 214 -13.05 -0.90 11.16
CA LEU A 214 -13.27 0.34 10.44
C LEU A 214 -12.98 0.15 8.93
N PHE A 215 -13.85 0.72 8.09
CA PHE A 215 -13.71 0.64 6.63
C PHE A 215 -12.32 1.03 6.12
N LEU A 216 -11.71 2.07 6.73
CA LEU A 216 -10.38 2.53 6.36
C LEU A 216 -9.29 1.47 6.61
N GLU A 217 -9.38 0.73 7.72
CA GLU A 217 -8.43 -0.34 8.04
C GLU A 217 -8.56 -1.48 7.03
N LYS A 218 -9.80 -1.97 6.81
CA LYS A 218 -10.08 -3.01 5.80
C LYS A 218 -9.58 -2.63 4.43
N PHE A 219 -9.83 -1.39 4.02
CA PHE A 219 -9.39 -0.88 2.73
C PHE A 219 -7.86 -0.83 2.62
N MET A 220 -7.15 -0.36 3.65
CA MET A 220 -5.68 -0.28 3.65
C MET A 220 -5.02 -1.66 3.66
N VAL A 221 -5.56 -2.61 4.42
CA VAL A 221 -5.12 -4.01 4.41
C VAL A 221 -5.40 -4.64 3.04
N GLY A 222 -6.61 -4.47 2.51
CA GLY A 222 -6.97 -4.97 1.18
C GLY A 222 -6.09 -4.41 0.07
N LEU A 223 -5.73 -3.12 0.12
CA LEU A 223 -4.76 -2.53 -0.81
C LEU A 223 -3.36 -3.15 -0.65
N MET A 224 -2.90 -3.34 0.59
CA MET A 224 -1.59 -3.94 0.87
C MET A 224 -1.50 -5.36 0.31
N ASP A 225 -2.58 -6.14 0.42
CA ASP A 225 -2.63 -7.50 -0.13
C ASP A 225 -2.78 -7.48 -1.65
N TYR A 226 -3.50 -6.51 -2.21
CA TYR A 226 -3.75 -6.39 -3.65
C TYR A 226 -2.48 -6.04 -4.45
N VAL A 227 -1.66 -5.09 -3.98
CA VAL A 227 -0.52 -4.57 -4.76
C VAL A 227 0.48 -5.66 -5.20
N PRO A 228 0.94 -6.59 -4.35
CA PRO A 228 1.84 -7.68 -4.77
C PRO A 228 1.25 -8.55 -5.89
N HIS A 229 -0.06 -8.81 -5.85
CA HIS A 229 -0.74 -9.57 -6.89
C HIS A 229 -0.74 -8.81 -8.21
N VAL A 230 -1.03 -7.50 -8.19
CA VAL A 230 -0.96 -6.67 -9.40
C VAL A 230 0.43 -6.69 -10.01
N VAL A 231 1.48 -6.56 -9.19
CA VAL A 231 2.88 -6.65 -9.65
C VAL A 231 3.14 -7.97 -10.36
N LEU A 232 2.72 -9.08 -9.75
CA LEU A 232 2.90 -10.40 -10.33
C LEU A 232 2.15 -10.54 -11.65
N GLY A 233 0.92 -10.02 -11.75
CA GLY A 233 0.15 -9.98 -12.99
C GLY A 233 0.84 -9.19 -14.10
N ILE A 234 1.37 -8.01 -13.78
CA ILE A 234 2.15 -7.19 -14.73
C ILE A 234 3.40 -7.95 -15.18
N LEU A 235 4.14 -8.57 -14.26
CA LEU A 235 5.34 -9.35 -14.59
C LEU A 235 5.04 -10.54 -15.51
N VAL A 236 3.94 -11.26 -15.27
CA VAL A 236 3.49 -12.36 -16.14
C VAL A 236 3.19 -11.87 -17.55
N ILE A 237 2.49 -10.74 -17.68
CA ILE A 237 2.18 -10.15 -18.98
C ILE A 237 3.47 -9.70 -19.68
N LEU A 238 4.36 -9.00 -19.00
CA LEU A 238 5.65 -8.59 -19.57
C LEU A 238 6.50 -9.79 -20.01
N ALA A 239 6.59 -10.84 -19.19
CA ALA A 239 7.31 -12.05 -19.54
C ALA A 239 6.72 -12.71 -20.80
N SER A 240 5.39 -12.72 -20.94
CA SER A 240 4.73 -13.26 -22.13
C SER A 240 5.00 -12.44 -23.40
N LEU A 241 5.03 -11.11 -23.31
CA LEU A 241 5.38 -10.23 -24.43
C LEU A 241 6.81 -10.52 -24.92
N ILE A 242 7.75 -10.66 -23.98
CA ILE A 242 9.14 -11.03 -24.29
C ILE A 242 9.18 -12.41 -24.96
N LEU A 243 8.53 -13.43 -24.38
CA LEU A 243 8.51 -14.78 -24.93
C LEU A 243 7.84 -14.84 -26.31
N ALA A 244 6.80 -14.06 -26.54
CA ALA A 244 6.10 -13.97 -27.83
C ALA A 244 7.03 -13.45 -28.92
N SER A 245 7.73 -12.33 -28.67
CA SER A 245 8.68 -11.75 -29.61
C SER A 245 9.84 -12.70 -29.92
N LEU A 246 10.44 -13.31 -28.88
CA LEU A 246 11.52 -14.28 -29.03
C LEU A 246 11.11 -15.51 -29.85
N ALA A 247 9.92 -16.04 -29.61
CA ALA A 247 9.39 -17.18 -30.34
C ALA A 247 9.10 -16.82 -31.81
N ALA A 248 8.45 -15.67 -32.05
CA ALA A 248 8.10 -15.20 -33.38
C ALA A 248 9.35 -14.92 -34.24
N ASP A 249 10.34 -14.21 -33.70
CA ASP A 249 11.57 -13.90 -34.41
C ASP A 249 12.32 -15.16 -34.84
N LYS A 250 12.38 -16.17 -33.96
CA LYS A 250 13.03 -17.45 -34.27
C LYS A 250 12.34 -18.22 -35.41
N ILE A 251 11.04 -17.99 -35.63
CA ILE A 251 10.27 -18.54 -36.74
C ILE A 251 10.50 -17.72 -38.02
N ARG A 252 10.51 -16.37 -37.92
CA ARG A 252 10.73 -15.47 -39.07
C ARG A 252 12.05 -15.76 -39.80
N TYR A 253 13.12 -16.13 -39.08
CA TYR A 253 14.42 -16.45 -39.69
C TYR A 253 14.51 -17.81 -40.39
N ARG A 254 13.44 -18.62 -40.41
CA ARG A 254 13.44 -19.92 -41.11
C ARG A 254 13.13 -19.75 -42.60
N PRO A 255 13.84 -20.43 -43.51
CA PRO A 255 13.62 -20.32 -44.96
C PRO A 255 12.40 -21.15 -45.40
N VAL A 256 11.20 -20.77 -44.97
CA VAL A 256 9.93 -21.41 -45.36
C VAL A 256 8.91 -20.35 -45.77
N ASN A 257 8.13 -20.63 -46.82
CA ASN A 257 7.15 -19.68 -47.39
C ASN A 257 6.03 -19.24 -46.42
N PHE A 258 5.87 -19.94 -45.30
CA PHE A 258 4.87 -19.65 -44.27
C PHE A 258 5.47 -19.09 -42.97
N ALA A 259 6.74 -18.70 -42.96
CA ALA A 259 7.43 -18.22 -41.75
C ALA A 259 6.75 -16.99 -41.14
N GLU A 260 6.41 -15.99 -41.97
CA GLU A 260 5.81 -14.73 -41.50
C GLU A 260 4.41 -14.92 -40.87
N PRO A 261 3.42 -15.54 -41.56
CA PRO A 261 2.11 -15.77 -40.95
C PRO A 261 2.16 -16.72 -39.74
N ALA A 262 3.08 -17.69 -39.73
CA ALA A 262 3.27 -18.56 -38.57
C ALA A 262 3.87 -17.81 -37.37
N ALA A 263 4.84 -16.93 -37.60
CA ALA A 263 5.43 -16.11 -36.56
C ALA A 263 4.38 -15.17 -35.93
N LEU A 264 3.58 -14.49 -36.76
CA LEU A 264 2.49 -13.64 -36.28
C LEU A 264 1.46 -14.43 -35.47
N ALA A 265 1.08 -15.62 -35.92
CA ALA A 265 0.14 -16.47 -35.19
C ALA A 265 0.71 -16.86 -33.82
N VAL A 266 1.98 -17.26 -33.75
CA VAL A 266 2.64 -17.59 -32.48
C VAL A 266 2.72 -16.38 -31.56
N GLU A 267 3.07 -15.22 -32.09
CA GLU A 267 3.14 -13.96 -31.34
C GLU A 267 1.79 -13.64 -30.68
N VAL A 268 0.72 -13.56 -31.48
CA VAL A 268 -0.64 -13.27 -31.00
C VAL A 268 -1.09 -14.28 -29.95
N VAL A 269 -0.84 -15.57 -30.20
CA VAL A 269 -1.23 -16.66 -29.30
C VAL A 269 -0.52 -16.53 -27.94
N VAL A 270 0.81 -16.35 -27.93
CA VAL A 270 1.58 -16.25 -26.68
C VAL A 270 1.19 -15.00 -25.88
N ILE A 271 0.99 -13.86 -26.53
CA ILE A 271 0.52 -12.63 -25.87
C ILE A 271 -0.86 -12.85 -25.25
N PHE A 272 -1.79 -13.41 -26.01
CA PHE A 272 -3.14 -13.71 -25.54
C PHE A 272 -3.12 -14.61 -24.29
N PHE A 273 -2.28 -15.65 -24.29
CA PHE A 273 -2.07 -16.50 -23.12
C PHE A 273 -1.49 -15.77 -21.93
N GLY A 274 -0.49 -14.92 -22.18
CA GLY A 274 0.10 -14.08 -21.16
C GLY A 274 -0.89 -13.19 -20.44
N PHE A 275 -1.79 -12.56 -21.20
CA PHE A 275 -2.90 -11.80 -20.65
C PHE A 275 -3.84 -12.67 -19.83
N ILE A 276 -4.27 -13.83 -20.35
CA ILE A 276 -5.14 -14.75 -19.58
C ILE A 276 -4.50 -15.18 -18.27
N LEU A 277 -3.19 -15.46 -18.27
CA LEU A 277 -2.46 -15.88 -17.08
C LEU A 277 -2.19 -14.73 -16.11
N GLY A 278 -2.03 -13.50 -16.60
CA GLY A 278 -1.72 -12.32 -15.78
C GLY A 278 -2.94 -11.62 -15.17
N ILE A 279 -4.08 -11.61 -15.88
CA ILE A 279 -5.37 -11.02 -15.44
C ILE A 279 -5.80 -11.45 -14.02
N PRO A 280 -5.74 -12.73 -13.64
CA PRO A 280 -6.18 -13.18 -12.31
C PRO A 280 -5.44 -12.46 -11.18
N PHE A 281 -4.15 -12.24 -11.37
CA PHE A 281 -3.29 -11.55 -10.42
C PHE A 281 -3.56 -10.03 -10.43
N LEU A 282 -3.86 -9.43 -11.59
CA LEU A 282 -4.22 -8.01 -11.70
C LEU A 282 -5.50 -7.65 -10.93
N PHE A 283 -6.47 -8.56 -10.83
CA PHE A 283 -7.73 -8.28 -10.13
C PHE A 283 -7.74 -8.78 -8.68
N GLY A 284 -6.64 -9.37 -8.19
CA GLY A 284 -6.59 -9.89 -6.84
C GLY A 284 -7.50 -11.10 -6.61
N PHE A 285 -7.99 -11.74 -7.68
CA PHE A 285 -8.78 -12.98 -7.60
C PHE A 285 -7.89 -14.21 -7.41
N ALA A 286 -6.69 -14.08 -6.84
CA ALA A 286 -5.79 -15.21 -6.66
C ALA A 286 -6.28 -16.20 -5.57
N ASP A 287 -7.28 -15.81 -4.78
CA ASP A 287 -8.02 -16.75 -3.95
C ASP A 287 -8.71 -17.81 -4.82
N LYS A 288 -8.30 -19.07 -4.62
CA LYS A 288 -8.75 -20.23 -5.40
C LYS A 288 -10.27 -20.31 -5.54
N GLU A 289 -11.01 -19.87 -4.53
CA GLU A 289 -12.48 -19.91 -4.51
C GLU A 289 -13.10 -18.91 -5.49
N ILE A 290 -12.74 -17.62 -5.42
CA ILE A 290 -13.28 -16.58 -6.32
C ILE A 290 -12.74 -16.78 -7.74
N PHE A 291 -11.46 -17.19 -7.87
CA PHE A 291 -10.88 -17.57 -9.14
C PHE A 291 -11.70 -18.67 -9.80
N SER A 292 -11.96 -19.77 -9.07
CA SER A 292 -12.65 -20.95 -9.61
C SER A 292 -14.06 -20.65 -10.11
N GLN A 293 -14.78 -19.74 -9.44
CA GLN A 293 -16.17 -19.41 -9.79
C GLN A 293 -16.30 -18.45 -10.99
N SER A 294 -15.45 -17.42 -11.10
CA SER A 294 -15.60 -16.39 -12.14
C SER A 294 -14.71 -16.59 -13.37
N PHE A 295 -13.49 -17.11 -13.17
CA PHE A 295 -12.50 -17.30 -14.26
C PHE A 295 -12.00 -18.74 -14.37
N GLY A 296 -12.28 -19.60 -13.39
CA GLY A 296 -11.85 -21.00 -13.36
C GLY A 296 -12.39 -21.75 -14.56
N VAL A 297 -13.65 -21.50 -14.93
CA VAL A 297 -14.21 -22.08 -16.16
C VAL A 297 -13.43 -21.63 -17.38
N LEU A 298 -13.08 -20.34 -17.52
CA LEU A 298 -12.32 -19.85 -18.68
C LEU A 298 -10.92 -20.48 -18.71
N THR A 299 -10.19 -20.42 -17.60
CA THR A 299 -8.81 -20.91 -17.49
C THR A 299 -8.71 -22.43 -17.63
N GLU A 300 -9.62 -23.19 -17.00
CA GLU A 300 -9.68 -24.65 -17.11
C GLU A 300 -10.17 -25.08 -18.49
N SER A 301 -11.22 -24.46 -19.04
CA SER A 301 -11.65 -24.72 -20.43
C SER A 301 -10.52 -24.46 -21.41
N PHE A 302 -9.74 -23.40 -21.17
CA PHE A 302 -8.58 -23.09 -21.99
C PHE A 302 -7.45 -24.11 -21.82
N LYS A 303 -7.18 -24.57 -20.59
CA LYS A 303 -6.24 -25.66 -20.33
C LYS A 303 -6.60 -26.90 -21.13
N TYR A 304 -7.89 -27.24 -21.22
CA TYR A 304 -8.37 -28.34 -22.05
C TYR A 304 -8.19 -28.09 -23.56
N ILE A 305 -8.41 -26.87 -24.05
CA ILE A 305 -8.13 -26.51 -25.46
C ILE A 305 -6.64 -26.68 -25.77
N VAL A 306 -5.73 -26.21 -24.91
CA VAL A 306 -4.27 -26.35 -25.11
C VAL A 306 -3.87 -27.81 -25.12
N ILE A 307 -4.39 -28.61 -24.20
CA ILE A 307 -4.17 -30.05 -24.18
C ILE A 307 -4.67 -30.68 -25.49
N GLY A 308 -5.87 -30.31 -25.95
CA GLY A 308 -6.43 -30.79 -27.20
C GLY A 308 -5.58 -30.44 -28.43
N ILE A 309 -5.16 -29.18 -28.56
CA ILE A 309 -4.29 -28.72 -29.66
C ILE A 309 -2.92 -29.40 -29.59
N SER A 310 -2.35 -29.56 -28.40
CA SER A 310 -1.06 -30.22 -28.20
C SER A 310 -1.12 -31.68 -28.62
N ILE A 311 -2.16 -32.41 -28.22
CA ILE A 311 -2.38 -33.81 -28.64
C ILE A 311 -2.59 -33.88 -30.16
N GLY A 312 -3.38 -32.96 -30.73
CA GLY A 312 -3.61 -32.87 -32.17
C GLY A 312 -2.32 -32.65 -32.96
N LEU A 313 -1.47 -31.72 -32.54
CA LEU A 313 -0.16 -31.45 -33.14
C LEU A 313 0.78 -32.64 -33.03
N VAL A 314 0.85 -33.28 -31.85
CA VAL A 314 1.68 -34.50 -31.65
C VAL A 314 1.22 -35.61 -32.58
N MET A 315 -0.08 -35.84 -32.72
CA MET A 315 -0.62 -36.85 -33.64
C MET A 315 -0.35 -36.50 -35.11
N ALA A 316 -0.56 -35.24 -35.51
CA ALA A 316 -0.33 -34.78 -36.87
C ALA A 316 1.15 -34.90 -37.26
N LEU A 317 2.07 -34.50 -36.38
CA LEU A 317 3.51 -34.66 -36.59
C LEU A 317 3.91 -36.14 -36.59
N GLY A 318 3.43 -36.93 -35.62
CA GLY A 318 3.75 -38.35 -35.52
C GLY A 318 3.31 -39.14 -36.75
N LEU A 319 2.09 -38.89 -37.25
CA LEU A 319 1.58 -39.52 -38.46
C LEU A 319 2.24 -38.97 -39.73
N GLY A 320 2.46 -37.65 -39.82
CA GLY A 320 3.07 -37.01 -40.99
C GLY A 320 4.54 -37.38 -41.17
N LEU A 321 5.28 -37.64 -40.09
CA LEU A 321 6.67 -38.08 -40.13
C LEU A 321 6.83 -39.60 -40.31
N LYS A 322 5.77 -40.39 -40.11
CA LYS A 322 5.80 -41.85 -40.13
C LYS A 322 6.49 -42.40 -41.38
N ASP A 323 6.09 -41.93 -42.55
CA ASP A 323 6.60 -42.45 -43.82
C ASP A 323 8.05 -42.00 -44.10
N VAL A 324 8.41 -40.80 -43.63
CA VAL A 324 9.77 -40.26 -43.75
C VAL A 324 10.74 -41.04 -42.85
N VAL A 325 10.34 -41.32 -41.61
CA VAL A 325 11.12 -42.13 -40.67
C VAL A 325 11.23 -43.57 -41.16
N ALA A 326 10.15 -44.16 -41.68
CA ALA A 326 10.17 -45.50 -42.24
C ALA A 326 11.16 -45.62 -43.41
N LYS A 327 11.14 -44.65 -44.36
CA LYS A 327 12.11 -44.62 -45.47
C LYS A 327 13.55 -44.40 -45.01
N ALA A 328 13.77 -43.52 -44.03
CA ALA A 328 15.10 -43.30 -43.46
C ALA A 328 15.64 -44.56 -42.76
N GLY A 329 14.80 -45.29 -42.04
CA GLY A 329 15.14 -46.54 -41.38
C GLY A 329 15.57 -47.63 -42.36
N ILE A 330 14.79 -47.85 -43.43
CA ILE A 330 15.12 -48.83 -44.48
C ILE A 330 16.47 -48.50 -45.14
N LYS A 331 16.72 -47.22 -45.44
CA LYS A 331 17.98 -46.78 -46.04
C LYS A 331 19.19 -47.01 -45.13
N TYR A 332 19.01 -46.83 -43.83
CA TYR A 332 20.05 -47.08 -42.82
C TYR A 332 20.34 -48.58 -42.65
N GLU A 333 19.31 -49.42 -42.76
CA GLU A 333 19.41 -50.87 -42.71
C GLU A 333 20.18 -51.45 -43.92
N GLU A 334 19.94 -50.91 -45.12
CA GLU A 334 20.69 -51.25 -46.34
C GLU A 334 22.17 -50.84 -46.27
N GLU A 335 22.49 -49.68 -45.68
CA GLU A 335 23.87 -49.24 -45.49
C GLU A 335 24.63 -50.10 -44.46
N LEU A 336 23.95 -50.57 -43.42
CA LEU A 336 24.52 -51.49 -42.42
C LEU A 336 24.77 -52.90 -42.99
N THR A 337 23.87 -53.40 -43.84
CA THR A 337 24.02 -54.72 -44.46
C THR A 337 25.06 -54.74 -45.58
N LYS A 338 25.30 -53.63 -46.28
CA LYS A 338 26.41 -53.49 -47.25
C LYS A 338 27.81 -53.38 -46.63
N LYS A 339 27.90 -53.11 -45.32
CA LYS A 339 29.17 -52.91 -44.60
C LYS A 339 29.67 -54.17 -43.86
N LYS A 340 28.93 -55.28 -43.95
CA LYS A 340 29.33 -56.62 -43.50
C LYS A 340 29.82 -57.44 -44.68
#